data_AF-A0A520PPI8-F1
#
_entry.id   AF-A0A520PPI8-F1
#
_cell.length_a   1.000
_cell.length_b   1.000
_cell.length_c   1.000
_cell.angle_alpha   90.00
_cell.angle_beta   90.00
_cell.angle_gamma   90.00
#
_symmetry.space_group_name_H-M   'P 1'
#
loop_
_entity.id
_entity.type
_entity.pdbx_description
1 polymer ?
#
loop_
_entity_poly.entity_id
_entity_poly.type
_entity_poly.pdbx_seq_one_letter_code
_entity_poly.pdbx_strand_id
1 'polypeptide(L)'
;MTQESLESALTVSLTLMLGFATLDLALFILAGTAVVTVIFHTISIWISLRYRLVFDLVKLLETSALLIDLYLINTSGYALASPIATLVTIIHISHNKNTHLSKLKNDLEKVLASKQKDAEND
;
A
#
# COMPACT_ATOMS: atom_id res chain seq x y z
N MET A 1 14.80 -10.59 -12.18
CA MET A 1 14.16 -9.27 -12.40
C MET A 1 15.23 -8.21 -12.56
N THR A 2 15.10 -7.27 -13.51
CA THR A 2 16.13 -6.24 -13.75
C THR A 2 15.93 -5.03 -12.84
N GLN A 3 16.99 -4.28 -12.54
CA GLN A 3 16.90 -3.06 -11.73
C GLN A 3 15.96 -2.03 -12.37
N GLU A 4 16.04 -1.86 -13.70
CA GLU A 4 15.17 -0.95 -14.44
C GLU A 4 13.68 -1.32 -14.34
N SER A 5 13.34 -2.62 -14.45
CA SER A 5 11.96 -3.07 -14.28
C SER A 5 11.42 -2.81 -12.86
N LEU A 6 12.28 -2.93 -11.86
CA LEU A 6 11.94 -2.72 -10.46
C LEU A 6 11.73 -1.23 -10.16
N GLU A 7 12.58 -0.38 -10.72
CA GLU A 7 12.45 1.08 -10.63
C GLU A 7 11.20 1.59 -11.33
N SER A 8 10.93 1.06 -12.53
CA SER A 8 9.69 1.36 -13.26
C SER A 8 8.47 0.91 -12.47
N ALA A 9 8.46 -0.32 -11.96
CA ALA A 9 7.36 -0.84 -11.14
C ALA A 9 7.12 0.00 -9.88
N LEU A 10 8.18 0.38 -9.16
CA LEU A 10 8.08 1.25 -7.99
C LEU A 10 7.50 2.63 -8.37
N THR A 11 7.97 3.22 -9.47
CA THR A 11 7.52 4.53 -9.94
C THR A 11 6.04 4.51 -10.34
N VAL A 12 5.63 3.50 -11.11
CA VAL A 12 4.23 3.31 -11.51
C VAL A 12 3.36 3.09 -10.26
N SER A 13 3.81 2.25 -9.33
CA SER A 13 3.09 1.99 -8.09
C SER A 13 2.88 3.25 -7.25
N LEU A 14 3.92 4.08 -7.08
CA LEU A 14 3.82 5.36 -6.37
C LEU A 14 2.88 6.34 -7.07
N THR A 15 2.94 6.41 -8.42
CA THR A 15 2.08 7.28 -9.21
C THR A 15 0.61 6.87 -9.08
N LEU A 16 0.33 5.56 -9.13
CA LEU A 16 -1.02 5.04 -8.91
C LEU A 16 -1.51 5.31 -7.49
N MET A 17 -0.69 5.05 -6.47
CA MET A 17 -1.03 5.37 -5.08
C MET A 17 -1.31 6.87 -4.89
N LEU A 18 -0.54 7.75 -5.53
CA LEU A 18 -0.77 9.19 -5.50
C LEU A 18 -2.12 9.55 -6.12
N GLY A 19 -2.42 8.97 -7.29
CA GLY A 19 -3.70 9.14 -7.97
C GLY A 19 -4.88 8.70 -7.10
N PHE A 20 -4.81 7.52 -6.49
CA PHE A 20 -5.88 7.00 -5.62
C PHE A 20 -6.05 7.81 -4.34
N ALA A 21 -4.96 8.20 -3.68
CA ALA A 21 -5.03 9.03 -2.48
C ALA A 21 -5.61 10.41 -2.77
N THR A 22 -5.22 11.02 -3.90
CA THR A 22 -5.76 12.31 -4.34
C THR A 22 -7.23 12.18 -4.72
N LEU A 23 -7.60 11.09 -5.40
CA LEU A 23 -9.00 10.81 -5.75
C LEU A 23 -9.85 10.62 -4.49
N ASP A 24 -9.39 9.87 -3.50
CA ASP A 24 -10.09 9.71 -2.23
C ASP A 24 -10.25 11.06 -1.51
N LEU A 25 -9.22 11.91 -1.46
CA LEU A 25 -9.36 13.26 -0.91
C LEU A 25 -10.39 14.10 -1.68
N ALA A 26 -10.40 14.02 -3.01
CA ALA A 26 -11.38 14.73 -3.82
C ALA A 26 -12.81 14.22 -3.58
N LEU A 27 -12.99 12.89 -3.50
CA LEU A 27 -14.28 12.28 -3.17
C LEU A 27 -14.74 12.64 -1.76
N PHE A 28 -13.82 12.75 -0.80
CA PHE A 28 -14.15 13.21 0.54
C PHE A 28 -14.69 14.64 0.52
N ILE A 29 -14.02 15.55 -0.20
CA ILE A 29 -14.43 16.96 -0.31
C ILE A 29 -15.78 17.09 -1.05
N LEU A 30 -15.99 16.31 -2.11
CA LEU A 30 -17.15 16.47 -3.01
C LEU A 30 -18.37 15.63 -2.61
N ALA A 31 -18.15 14.45 -2.07
CA ALA A 31 -19.19 13.45 -1.82
C ALA A 31 -19.19 12.92 -0.38
N GLY A 32 -18.30 13.42 0.50
CA GLY A 32 -18.23 13.01 1.90
C GLY A 32 -17.78 11.57 2.13
N THR A 33 -17.15 10.93 1.13
CA THR A 33 -16.74 9.52 1.20
C THR A 33 -15.35 9.32 0.59
N ALA A 34 -14.60 8.36 1.11
CA ALA A 34 -13.30 7.95 0.59
C ALA A 34 -13.06 6.52 1.05
N VAL A 35 -12.76 5.61 0.13
CA VAL A 35 -12.69 4.15 0.42
C VAL A 35 -11.67 3.43 -0.43
N VAL A 36 -11.14 4.02 -1.49
CA VAL A 36 -10.27 3.32 -2.43
C VAL A 36 -8.95 2.94 -1.76
N THR A 37 -8.31 3.89 -1.07
CA THR A 37 -7.09 3.67 -0.31
C THR A 37 -7.28 2.73 0.87
N VAL A 38 -8.47 2.72 1.50
CA VAL A 38 -8.84 1.74 2.54
C VAL A 38 -8.81 0.31 1.97
N ILE A 39 -9.41 0.11 0.79
CA ILE A 39 -9.38 -1.19 0.11
C ILE A 39 -7.93 -1.59 -0.20
N PHE A 40 -7.13 -0.67 -0.75
CA PHE A 40 -5.73 -0.93 -1.07
C PHE A 40 -4.91 -1.30 0.16
N HIS A 41 -4.99 -0.53 1.25
CA HIS A 41 -4.28 -0.85 2.49
C HIS A 41 -4.73 -2.21 3.05
N THR A 42 -6.02 -2.54 2.96
CA THR A 42 -6.55 -3.83 3.44
C THR A 42 -5.94 -5.00 2.66
N ILE A 43 -5.93 -4.91 1.32
CA ILE A 43 -5.27 -5.89 0.45
C ILE A 43 -3.77 -5.95 0.76
N SER A 44 -3.14 -4.79 0.95
CA SER A 44 -1.72 -4.64 1.22
C SER A 44 -1.32 -5.34 2.53
N ILE A 45 -2.14 -5.23 3.59
CA ILE A 45 -1.96 -5.96 4.85
C ILE A 45 -2.17 -7.46 4.66
N TRP A 46 -3.25 -7.84 3.97
CA TRP A 46 -3.56 -9.24 3.71
C TRP A 46 -2.40 -9.96 3.01
N ILE A 47 -1.85 -9.37 1.95
CA ILE A 47 -0.68 -9.89 1.23
C ILE A 47 0.54 -9.95 2.16
N SER A 48 0.76 -8.91 2.95
CA SER A 48 1.90 -8.86 3.88
C SER A 48 1.85 -9.98 4.91
N LEU A 49 0.67 -10.27 5.46
CA LEU A 49 0.45 -11.37 6.40
C LEU A 49 0.57 -12.74 5.72
N ARG A 50 -0.07 -12.92 4.56
CA ARG A 50 -0.09 -14.19 3.82
C ARG A 50 1.32 -14.63 3.44
N TYR A 51 2.16 -13.71 2.98
CA TYR A 51 3.50 -14.00 2.49
C TYR A 51 4.62 -13.68 3.48
N ARG A 52 4.28 -13.30 4.72
CA ARG A 52 5.25 -12.92 5.78
C ARG A 52 6.28 -11.90 5.25
N LEU A 53 5.76 -10.86 4.61
CA LEU A 53 6.56 -9.73 4.12
C LEU A 53 7.11 -8.92 5.29
N VAL A 54 8.14 -8.12 5.03
CA VAL A 54 8.77 -7.31 6.08
C VAL A 54 7.81 -6.22 6.54
N PHE A 55 7.42 -6.29 7.82
CA PHE A 55 6.57 -5.30 8.46
C PHE A 55 7.42 -4.09 8.89
N ASP A 56 7.43 -3.05 8.07
CA ASP A 56 8.22 -1.83 8.28
C ASP A 56 7.36 -0.66 8.77
N LEU A 57 7.97 0.52 8.88
CA LEU A 57 7.29 1.75 9.29
C LEU A 57 6.15 2.13 8.34
N VAL A 58 6.29 1.87 7.03
CA VAL A 58 5.21 2.08 6.07
C VAL A 58 4.02 1.18 6.40
N LYS A 59 4.26 -0.10 6.67
CA LYS A 59 3.18 -1.03 7.06
C LYS A 59 2.52 -0.68 8.39
N LEU A 60 3.30 -0.24 9.37
CA LEU A 60 2.77 0.27 10.64
C LEU A 60 1.85 1.47 10.40
N LEU A 61 2.27 2.41 9.56
CA LEU A 61 1.48 3.58 9.21
C LEU A 61 0.18 3.20 8.49
N GLU A 62 0.24 2.40 7.42
CA GLU A 62 -0.94 1.89 6.69
C GLU A 62 -1.94 1.18 7.63
N THR A 63 -1.43 0.35 8.54
CA THR A 63 -2.25 -0.40 9.50
C THR A 63 -2.92 0.53 10.51
N SER A 64 -2.16 1.48 11.07
CA SER A 64 -2.72 2.46 11.99
C SER A 64 -3.79 3.33 11.32
N ALA A 65 -3.56 3.72 10.07
CA ALA A 65 -4.51 4.49 9.28
C ALA A 65 -5.80 3.72 9.03
N LEU A 66 -5.71 2.42 8.74
CA LEU A 66 -6.88 1.57 8.59
C LEU A 66 -7.71 1.44 9.87
N LEU A 67 -7.06 1.33 11.03
CA LEU A 67 -7.78 1.28 12.31
C LEU A 67 -8.51 2.60 12.59
N ILE A 68 -7.88 3.72 12.27
CA ILE A 68 -8.50 5.05 12.40
C ILE A 68 -9.67 5.19 11.42
N ASP A 69 -9.50 4.74 10.18
CA ASP A 69 -10.58 4.79 9.19
C ASP A 69 -11.75 3.89 9.54
N LEU A 70 -11.50 2.70 10.08
CA LEU A 70 -12.59 1.85 10.58
C LEU A 70 -13.39 2.57 11.67
N TYR A 71 -12.73 3.33 12.53
CA TYR A 71 -13.41 4.16 13.52
C TYR A 71 -14.19 5.30 12.85
N LEU A 72 -13.57 6.08 11.96
CA LEU A 72 -14.20 7.23 11.29
C LEU A 72 -15.38 6.83 10.40
N ILE A 73 -15.30 5.68 9.73
CA ILE A 73 -16.42 5.14 8.93
C ILE A 73 -17.60 4.85 9.85
N ASN A 74 -17.36 4.24 11.01
CA ASN A 74 -18.41 3.89 11.96
C ASN A 74 -19.01 5.10 12.67
N THR A 75 -18.23 6.16 12.93
CA THR A 75 -18.72 7.36 13.65
C THR A 75 -19.21 8.46 12.75
N SER A 76 -18.70 8.55 11.52
CA SER A 76 -18.84 9.75 10.68
C SER A 76 -19.05 9.45 9.20
N GLY A 77 -19.01 8.19 8.78
CA GLY A 77 -19.34 7.77 7.42
C GLY A 77 -18.26 8.01 6.36
N TYR A 78 -17.02 8.34 6.77
CA TYR A 78 -15.91 8.63 5.86
C TYR A 78 -14.59 8.01 6.32
N ALA A 79 -13.62 7.95 5.42
CA ALA A 79 -12.25 7.51 5.70
C ALA A 79 -11.25 8.56 5.22
N LEU A 80 -10.35 9.02 6.09
CA LEU A 80 -9.40 10.09 5.76
C LEU A 80 -7.97 9.76 6.16
N ALA A 81 -7.78 8.87 7.13
CA ALA A 81 -6.47 8.52 7.61
C ALA A 81 -5.68 7.74 6.55
N SER A 82 -6.30 6.80 5.84
CA SER A 82 -5.65 6.03 4.75
C SER A 82 -5.12 6.93 3.65
N PRO A 83 -5.92 7.79 3.00
CA PRO A 83 -5.37 8.59 1.91
C PRO A 83 -4.30 9.58 2.39
N ILE A 84 -4.41 10.13 3.61
CA ILE A 84 -3.34 10.96 4.21
C ILE A 84 -2.07 10.13 4.45
N ALA A 85 -2.19 8.94 5.03
CA ALA A 85 -1.08 8.02 5.25
C ALA A 85 -0.40 7.59 3.95
N THR A 86 -1.18 7.38 2.89
CA THR A 86 -0.65 7.08 1.55
C THR A 86 0.21 8.23 1.03
N LEU A 87 -0.23 9.49 1.17
CA LEU A 87 0.56 10.65 0.75
C LEU A 87 1.89 10.76 1.52
N VAL A 88 1.85 10.59 2.84
CA VAL A 88 3.06 10.56 3.68
C VAL A 88 4.00 9.43 3.27
N THR A 89 3.44 8.25 3.01
CA THR A 89 4.17 7.07 2.56
C THR A 89 4.88 7.32 1.23
N ILE A 90 4.20 7.94 0.26
CA ILE A 90 4.80 8.27 -1.04
C ILE A 90 6.01 9.19 -0.86
N ILE A 91 5.88 10.26 -0.06
CA ILE A 91 6.99 11.18 0.22
C ILE A 91 8.17 10.42 0.85
N HIS A 92 7.89 9.57 1.83
CA HIS A 92 8.91 8.77 2.50
C HIS A 92 9.62 7.81 1.54
N ILE A 93 8.87 7.10 0.69
CA ILE A 93 9.43 6.16 -0.28
C ILE A 93 10.24 6.89 -1.35
N SER A 94 9.71 8.00 -1.87
CA SER A 94 10.40 8.83 -2.86
C SER A 94 11.74 9.36 -2.34
N HIS A 95 11.81 9.73 -1.05
CA HIS A 95 13.05 10.17 -0.43
C HIS A 95 14.05 9.03 -0.19
N ASN A 96 13.57 7.82 0.10
CA ASN A 96 14.39 6.65 0.43
C ASN A 96 14.35 5.55 -0.66
N LYS A 97 14.30 5.97 -1.94
CA LYS A 97 14.01 5.10 -3.10
C LYS A 97 14.83 3.80 -3.11
N ASN A 98 16.15 3.88 -2.89
CA ASN A 98 17.04 2.71 -2.96
C ASN A 98 16.70 1.63 -1.92
N THR A 99 16.38 2.05 -0.70
CA THR A 99 15.97 1.13 0.38
C THR A 99 14.68 0.41 0.00
N HIS A 100 13.70 1.15 -0.53
CA HIS A 100 12.42 0.58 -0.93
C HIS A 100 12.49 -0.26 -2.20
N LEU A 101 13.42 0.01 -3.12
CA LEU A 101 13.72 -0.88 -4.24
C LEU A 101 14.20 -2.24 -3.75
N SER A 102 15.20 -2.26 -2.86
CA SER A 102 15.70 -3.51 -2.28
C SER A 102 14.59 -4.29 -1.57
N LYS A 103 13.75 -3.60 -0.82
CA LYS A 103 12.57 -4.20 -0.17
C LYS A 103 11.60 -4.78 -1.19
N LEU A 104 11.19 -4.00 -2.20
CA LEU A 104 10.25 -4.43 -3.23
C LEU A 104 10.75 -5.67 -3.97
N LYS A 105 12.05 -5.75 -4.28
CA LYS A 105 12.67 -6.94 -4.86
C LYS A 105 12.48 -8.17 -3.96
N ASN A 106 12.87 -8.06 -2.69
CA ASN A 106 12.78 -9.17 -1.73
C ASN A 106 11.34 -9.63 -1.51
N ASP A 107 10.40 -8.69 -1.40
CA ASP A 107 8.98 -9.01 -1.21
C ASP A 107 8.41 -9.71 -2.45
N LEU A 108 8.77 -9.26 -3.65
CA LEU A 108 8.32 -9.89 -4.90
C LEU A 108 8.90 -11.30 -5.07
N GLU A 109 10.18 -11.50 -4.75
CA GLU A 109 10.82 -12.82 -4.79
C GLU A 109 10.13 -13.81 -3.82
N LYS A 110 9.76 -13.37 -2.62
CA LYS A 110 8.99 -14.19 -1.66
C LYS A 110 7.63 -14.59 -2.22
N VAL A 111 6.88 -13.64 -2.79
CA VAL A 111 5.56 -13.91 -3.37
C VAL A 111 5.69 -14.90 -4.52
N LEU A 112 6.63 -14.70 -5.44
CA LEU A 112 6.86 -15.59 -6.59
C LEU A 112 7.26 -17.00 -6.14
N ALA A 113 8.19 -17.12 -5.19
CA ALA A 113 8.63 -18.41 -4.66
C ALA A 113 7.49 -19.19 -3.99
N SER A 114 6.65 -18.51 -3.21
CA SER A 114 5.48 -19.14 -2.59
C SER A 114 4.44 -19.61 -3.62
N LYS A 115 4.22 -18.83 -4.69
CA LYS A 115 3.31 -19.21 -5.78
C LYS A 115 3.81 -20.41 -6.58
N GLN A 116 5.12 -20.50 -6.82
CA GLN A 116 5.70 -21.66 -7.48
C GLN A 116 5.52 -22.93 -6.62
N LYS A 117 5.75 -22.81 -5.31
CA LYS A 117 5.52 -23.92 -4.38
C LYS A 117 4.06 -24.36 -4.37
N ASP A 118 3.10 -23.43 -4.38
CA ASP A 118 1.68 -23.77 -4.45
C ASP A 118 1.37 -24.56 -5.75
N ALA A 119 1.93 -24.14 -6.89
CA ALA A 119 1.72 -24.80 -8.19
C ALA A 119 2.41 -26.17 -8.35
N GLU A 120 3.47 -26.46 -7.59
CA GLU A 120 4.13 -27.77 -7.56
C GLU A 120 3.45 -28.78 -6.62
N ASN A 121 2.59 -28.32 -5.71
CA ASN A 121 1.85 -29.17 -4.76
C ASN A 121 0.40 -29.45 -5.17
N ASP A 122 -0.06 -28.91 -6.30
CA ASP A 122 -1.35 -29.17 -6.96
C ASP A 122 -1.18 -30.21 -8.09
#